data_AF-A0A552ANX5-F1
#
_entry.id   AF-A0A552ANX5-F1
#
_cell.length_a   1.000
_cell.length_b   1.000
_cell.length_c   1.000
_cell.angle_alpha   90.00
_cell.angle_beta   90.00
_cell.angle_gamma   90.00
#
_symmetry.space_group_name_H-M   'P 1'
#
loop_
_entity.id
_entity.type
_entity.pdbx_description
1 polymer ?
#
loop_
_entity_poly.entity_id
_entity_poly.type
_entity_poly.pdbx_seq_one_letter_code
_entity_poly.pdbx_strand_id
1 'polypeptide(L)' 'MATTSEDVWRLLAELTAAQKETDRQLKETDKQLKELGKQIGGLGAKFGSFTEGLALPSMETILRQRFGMEVVSP' A
#
# COMPACT_ATOMS: atom_id res chain seq x y z
N MET A 1 34.72 -29.16 23.97
CA MET A 1 35.13 -27.91 24.64
C MET A 1 33.90 -27.30 25.29
N ALA A 2 33.94 -26.96 26.58
CA ALA A 2 32.80 -26.34 27.27
C ALA A 2 32.78 -24.84 26.95
N THR A 3 31.63 -24.31 26.55
CA THR A 3 31.41 -22.88 26.32
C THR A 3 31.60 -22.14 27.64
N THR A 4 32.46 -21.13 27.65
CA THR A 4 32.72 -20.35 28.86
C THR A 4 31.62 -19.32 29.08
N SER A 5 31.51 -18.78 30.30
CA SER A 5 30.62 -17.65 30.58
C SER A 5 30.93 -16.42 29.72
N GLU A 6 32.18 -16.22 29.33
CA GLU A 6 32.60 -15.13 28.44
C GLU A 6 32.04 -15.32 27.02
N ASP A 7 32.06 -16.54 26.49
CA ASP A 7 31.48 -16.85 25.18
C ASP A 7 29.96 -16.59 25.17
N VAL A 8 29.26 -16.88 26.27
CA VAL A 8 27.82 -16.60 26.40
C VAL A 8 27.55 -15.09 26.34
N TRP A 9 28.34 -14.27 27.05
CA TRP A 9 28.19 -12.82 27.02
C TRP A 9 28.49 -12.23 25.64
N ARG A 10 29.50 -12.75 24.94
CA ARG A 10 29.82 -12.35 23.56
C ARG A 10 28.64 -12.64 22.63
N LEU A 11 28.09 -13.85 22.68
CA LEU A 11 26.94 -14.25 21.86
C LEU A 11 25.70 -13.40 22.18
N LEU A 12 25.47 -13.05 23.45
CA LEU A 12 24.35 -12.19 23.84
C LEU A 12 24.51 -10.76 23.31
N ALA A 13 25.73 -10.22 23.30
CA ALA A 13 26.01 -8.91 22.72
C ALA A 13 25.79 -8.91 21.20
N GLU A 14 26.26 -9.94 20.50
CA GLU A 14 26.01 -10.14 19.05
C GLU A 14 24.51 -10.27 18.75
N LEU A 15 23.79 -11.06 19.54
CA LEU A 15 22.33 -11.21 19.41
C LEU A 15 21.60 -9.87 19.60
N THR A 16 22.00 -9.09 20.60
CA THR A 16 21.43 -7.78 20.87
C THR A 16 21.69 -6.80 19.72
N ALA A 17 22.89 -6.84 19.13
CA ALA A 17 23.24 -6.03 17.97
C ALA A 17 22.42 -6.44 16.73
N ALA A 18 22.30 -7.75 16.47
CA ALA A 18 21.49 -8.28 15.38
C ALA A 18 20.01 -7.89 15.52
N GLN A 19 19.44 -8.00 16.73
CA GLN A 19 18.07 -7.57 17.02
C GLN A 19 17.84 -6.08 16.73
N LYS A 20 18.79 -5.20 17.11
CA LYS A 20 18.69 -3.76 16.81
C LYS A 20 18.69 -3.48 15.30
N GLU A 21 19.49 -4.22 14.53
CA GLU A 21 19.52 -4.07 13.08
C GLU A 21 18.24 -4.62 12.44
N THR A 22 17.71 -5.75 12.92
CA THR A 22 16.40 -6.27 12.49
C THR A 22 15.29 -5.25 12.74
N ASP A 23 15.25 -4.63 13.93
CA ASP A 23 14.29 -3.57 14.25
C ASP A 23 14.40 -2.37 13.31
N ARG A 24 15.63 -2.01 12.91
CA ARG A 24 15.87 -0.91 11.96
C ARG A 24 15.32 -1.26 10.58
N GLN A 25 15.60 -2.45 10.09
CA GLN A 25 15.12 -2.92 8.79
C GLN A 25 13.59 -3.04 8.76
N LEU A 26 12.97 -3.58 9.82
CA LEU A 26 11.51 -3.65 9.92
C LEU A 26 10.85 -2.26 9.85
N LYS A 27 11.43 -1.25 10.52
CA LYS A 27 10.95 0.13 10.44
C LYS A 27 11.10 0.73 9.04
N GLU A 28 12.16 0.36 8.32
CA GLU A 28 12.38 0.79 6.94
C GLU A 28 11.37 0.14 5.99
N THR A 29 11.14 -1.17 6.12
CA THR A 29 10.13 -1.91 5.36
C THR A 29 8.72 -1.38 5.61
N ASP A 30 8.35 -1.07 6.87
CA ASP A 30 7.05 -0.47 7.19
C ASP A 30 6.83 0.88 6.47
N LYS A 31 7.87 1.71 6.40
CA LYS A 31 7.81 2.98 5.63
C LYS A 31 7.61 2.74 4.14
N GLN A 32 8.34 1.79 3.56
CA GLN A 32 8.22 1.44 2.14
C GLN A 32 6.82 0.89 1.81
N LEU A 33 6.29 0.01 2.65
CA LEU A 33 4.94 -0.55 2.48
C LEU A 33 3.85 0.53 2.57
N LYS A 34 3.97 1.47 3.52
CA LYS A 34 3.06 2.61 3.61
C LYS A 34 3.08 3.47 2.36
N GLU A 35 4.25 3.75 1.82
CA GLU A 35 4.37 4.58 0.61
C GLU A 35 3.83 3.84 -0.63
N LEU A 36 4.13 2.55 -0.76
CA LEU A 36 3.55 1.71 -1.80
C LEU A 36 2.02 1.68 -1.72
N GLY A 37 1.46 1.56 -0.51
CA GLY A 37 0.01 1.61 -0.29
C GLY A 37 -0.63 2.91 -0.79
N LYS A 38 0.02 4.06 -0.56
CA LYS A 38 -0.45 5.35 -1.11
C LYS A 38 -0.39 5.38 -2.64
N GLN A 39 0.68 4.87 -3.23
CA GLN A 39 0.83 4.82 -4.69
C GLN A 39 -0.26 3.95 -5.32
N ILE A 40 -0.51 2.76 -4.77
CA ILE A 40 -1.58 1.87 -5.22
C ILE A 40 -2.95 2.54 -5.07
N GLY A 41 -3.23 3.17 -3.93
CA GLY A 41 -4.47 3.91 -3.71
C GLY A 41 -4.65 5.06 -4.71
N GLY A 42 -3.59 5.82 -4.97
CA GLY A 42 -3.59 6.90 -5.96
C GLY A 42 -3.81 6.40 -7.39
N LEU A 43 -3.23 5.25 -7.74
CA LEU A 43 -3.51 4.59 -9.02
C LEU A 43 -4.98 4.16 -9.10
N GLY A 44 -5.50 3.50 -8.07
CA GLY A 44 -6.92 3.10 -8.01
C GLY A 44 -7.88 4.27 -8.23
N ALA A 45 -7.63 5.41 -7.58
CA ALA A 45 -8.43 6.62 -7.77
C ALA A 45 -8.36 7.15 -9.23
N LYS A 46 -7.16 7.17 -9.83
CA LYS A 46 -6.98 7.58 -11.24
C LYS A 46 -7.71 6.64 -12.19
N PHE A 47 -7.59 5.33 -12.00
CA PHE A 47 -8.29 4.34 -12.83
C PHE A 47 -9.82 4.43 -12.68
N GLY A 48 -10.32 4.66 -11.46
CA GLY A 48 -11.75 4.90 -11.21
C GLY A 48 -12.26 6.10 -12.00
N SER A 49 -11.67 7.28 -11.78
CA SER A 49 -12.05 8.51 -12.49
C SER A 49 -11.92 8.39 -14.03
N PHE A 50 -10.89 7.70 -14.51
CA PHE A 50 -10.72 7.45 -15.94
C PHE A 50 -11.84 6.56 -16.51
N THR A 51 -12.17 5.47 -15.82
CA THR A 51 -13.23 4.54 -16.26
C THR A 51 -14.60 5.21 -16.20
N GLU A 52 -14.87 6.00 -15.17
CA GLU A 52 -16.07 6.83 -15.07
C GLU A 52 -16.16 7.81 -16.25
N GLY A 53 -15.07 8.51 -16.56
CA GLY A 53 -15.00 9.42 -17.71
C GLY A 53 -15.27 8.72 -19.06
N LEU A 54 -14.79 7.49 -19.23
CA LEU A 54 -15.08 6.68 -20.43
C LEU A 54 -16.53 6.20 -20.48
N ALA A 55 -17.12 5.86 -19.33
CA ALA A 55 -18.48 5.33 -19.24
C ALA A 55 -19.55 6.43 -19.34
N LEU A 56 -19.26 7.64 -18.84
CA LEU A 56 -20.21 8.75 -18.71
C LEU A 56 -21.01 9.05 -20.00
N PRO A 57 -20.40 9.16 -21.19
CA PRO A 57 -21.16 9.48 -22.42
C PRO A 57 -22.16 8.39 -22.80
N SER A 58 -21.77 7.12 -22.62
CA SER A 58 -22.66 5.99 -22.89
C SER A 58 -23.79 5.90 -21.86
N MET A 59 -23.51 6.19 -20.59
CA MET A 59 -24.51 6.23 -19.53
C MET A 59 -25.52 7.36 -19.78
N GLU A 60 -25.06 8.56 -20.14
CA GLU A 60 -25.94 9.67 -20.50
C GLU A 60 -26.86 9.31 -21.68
N THR A 61 -26.30 8.69 -22.71
CA THR A 61 -27.08 8.23 -23.88
C THR A 61 -28.18 7.25 -23.46
N ILE A 62 -27.86 6.26 -22.63
CA ILE A 62 -28.81 5.28 -22.13
C ILE A 62 -29.91 5.95 -21.28
N LEU A 63 -29.54 6.82 -20.35
CA LEU A 63 -30.49 7.50 -19.46
C LEU A 63 -31.50 8.36 -20.24
N ARG A 64 -31.03 9.11 -21.24
CA ARG A 64 -31.92 9.95 -22.07
C ARG A 64 -32.78 9.11 -23.01
N GLN A 65 -32.16 8.21 -23.78
CA GLN A 65 -32.85 7.54 -24.89
C GLN A 65 -33.70 6.35 -24.44
N ARG A 66 -33.24 5.59 -23.44
CA ARG A 66 -33.93 4.37 -23.00
C ARG A 66 -34.86 4.61 -21.83
N PHE A 67 -34.49 5.53 -20.94
CA PHE A 67 -35.24 5.79 -19.71
C PHE A 67 -35.98 7.13 -19.70
N GLY A 68 -35.84 7.96 -20.75
CA GLY A 68 -36.59 9.21 -20.88
C GLY A 68 -36.20 10.27 -19.86
N MET A 69 -34.99 10.20 -19.29
CA MET A 69 -34.51 11.20 -18.33
C MET A 69 -34.25 12.54 -19.04
N GLU A 70 -34.96 13.59 -18.63
CA GLU A 70 -34.82 14.93 -19.21
C GLU A 70 -33.63 15.70 -18.62
N VAL A 71 -33.36 15.50 -17.32
CA VAL A 71 -32.26 16.11 -16.58
C VAL A 71 -31.30 15.02 -16.12
N VAL A 72 -30.05 15.09 -16.59
CA VAL A 72 -28.94 14.23 -16.18
C VAL A 72 -27.77 15.14 -15.84
N SER A 73 -27.31 15.12 -14.60
CA SER A 73 -26.10 15.82 -14.17
C SER A 73 -24.98 14.82 -13.87
N PRO A 74 -23.70 15.20 -14.05
CA PRO A 74 -22.56 14.45 -13.53
C PRO A 74 -22.63 14.27 -12.01
#